data_AF-A0A6P0YI60-F1
#
_entry.id   AF-A0A6P0YI60-F1
#
_cell.length_a   1.000
_cell.length_b   1.000
_cell.length_c   1.000
_cell.angle_alpha   90.00
_cell.angle_beta   90.00
_cell.angle_gamma   90.00
#
_symmetry.space_group_name_H-M   'P 1'
#
loop_
_entity.id
_entity.type
_entity.pdbx_description
1 polymer ?
#
loop_
_entity_poly.entity_id
_entity_poly.type
_entity_poly.pdbx_seq_one_letter_code
_entity_poly.pdbx_strand_id
1 'polypeptide(L)'
;MKSLIKNDFIRLTLVNILSNLMVPLASLVDLAFLGYLDEIHNLAGVSLATVLFNYIYWTFGFLRMGTTGTTAQARGSENHQEVKQICLRNCLIALVIGTIILIFQYPLREIGFSLLSATPEVKASGISYYQSLIWGAPATLLNFVLIGWFLGLEQGGKVLLLSVVNKGTNIILDYIFIVRWGWESSGAGSATAISQYITLVVGIIC
;
A
#
# COMPACT_ATOMS: atom_id res chain seq x y z
N MET A 1 28.49 9.50 -24.52
CA MET A 1 27.32 8.59 -24.52
C MET A 1 27.32 7.60 -23.35
N LYS A 2 28.33 6.72 -23.18
CA LYS A 2 28.39 5.76 -22.05
C LYS A 2 28.33 6.39 -20.65
N SER A 3 28.93 7.57 -20.44
CA SER A 3 28.92 8.24 -19.12
C SER A 3 27.57 8.89 -18.76
N LEU A 4 26.79 9.35 -19.75
CA LEU A 4 25.46 9.92 -19.52
C LEU A 4 24.47 8.82 -19.13
N ILE A 5 24.49 7.70 -19.87
CA ILE A 5 23.68 6.50 -19.56
C ILE A 5 24.01 5.97 -18.15
N LYS A 6 25.29 5.98 -17.75
CA LYS A 6 25.72 5.55 -16.42
C LYS A 6 25.14 6.45 -15.31
N ASN A 7 25.15 7.78 -15.50
CA ASN A 7 24.64 8.72 -14.51
C ASN A 7 23.11 8.66 -14.38
N ASP A 8 22.38 8.53 -15.49
CA ASP A 8 20.92 8.39 -15.47
C ASP A 8 20.50 7.06 -14.84
N PHE A 9 21.21 5.97 -15.16
CA PHE A 9 21.00 4.66 -14.53
C PHE A 9 21.25 4.69 -13.02
N ILE A 10 22.35 5.31 -12.57
CA ILE A 10 22.67 5.43 -11.14
C ILE A 10 21.61 6.27 -10.43
N ARG A 11 21.17 7.39 -11.02
CA ARG A 11 20.13 8.25 -10.45
C ARG A 11 18.80 7.50 -10.32
N LEU A 12 18.35 6.81 -11.37
CA LEU A 12 17.13 5.99 -11.35
C LEU A 12 17.22 4.89 -10.30
N THR A 13 18.36 4.21 -10.22
CA THR A 13 18.60 3.11 -9.27
C THR A 13 18.60 3.63 -7.83
N LEU A 14 19.28 4.74 -7.55
CA LEU A 14 19.30 5.37 -6.22
C LEU A 14 17.90 5.79 -5.76
N VAL A 15 17.12 6.42 -6.64
CA VAL A 15 15.73 6.81 -6.33
C VAL A 15 14.87 5.60 -6.04
N ASN A 16 15.03 4.51 -6.80
CA ASN A 16 14.33 3.27 -6.56
C ASN A 16 14.76 2.61 -5.25
N ILE A 17 16.06 2.59 -4.91
CA ILE A 17 16.56 2.07 -3.64
C ILE A 17 15.94 2.86 -2.48
N LEU A 18 15.99 4.19 -2.52
CA LEU A 18 15.40 5.05 -1.49
C LEU A 18 13.90 4.80 -1.33
N SER A 19 13.16 4.68 -2.43
CA SER A 19 11.72 4.38 -2.41
C SER A 19 11.42 3.03 -1.74
N ASN A 20 12.25 2.01 -2.00
CA ASN A 20 12.08 0.69 -1.36
C ASN A 20 12.50 0.71 0.12
N LEU A 21 13.42 1.58 0.53
CA LEU A 21 13.80 1.75 1.94
C LEU A 21 12.72 2.48 2.77
N MET A 22 11.82 3.24 2.16
CA MET A 22 10.73 3.90 2.88
C MET A 22 9.78 2.90 3.53
N VAL A 23 9.59 1.73 2.93
CA VAL A 23 8.71 0.68 3.46
C VAL A 23 9.19 0.16 4.83
N PRO A 24 10.42 -0.37 4.98
CA PRO A 24 10.90 -0.86 6.28
C PRO A 24 11.07 0.28 7.30
N LEU A 25 11.44 1.50 6.88
CA LEU A 25 11.54 2.64 7.79
C LEU A 25 10.18 3.02 8.38
N ALA A 26 9.14 3.07 7.55
CA ALA A 26 7.78 3.32 8.03
C ALA A 26 7.34 2.21 9.00
N SER A 27 7.61 0.94 8.69
CA SER A 27 7.28 -0.17 9.59
C SER A 27 7.94 -0.08 10.96
N LEU A 28 9.16 0.48 11.06
CA LEU A 28 9.80 0.74 12.36
C LEU A 28 9.07 1.82 13.16
N VAL A 29 8.54 2.83 12.48
CA VAL A 29 7.76 3.90 13.13
C VAL A 29 6.40 3.38 13.59
N ASP A 30 5.72 2.58 12.77
CA ASP A 30 4.45 1.93 13.14
C ASP A 30 4.64 1.02 14.37
N LEU A 31 5.73 0.24 14.38
CA LEU A 31 6.13 -0.58 15.51
C LEU A 31 6.37 0.27 16.77
N ALA A 32 7.00 1.43 16.64
CA ALA A 32 7.26 2.33 17.77
C ALA A 32 5.96 2.93 18.34
N PHE A 33 5.00 3.32 17.49
CA PHE A 33 3.70 3.81 17.95
C PHE A 33 2.85 2.73 18.63
N LEU A 34 2.84 1.52 18.07
CA LEU A 34 2.10 0.41 18.67
C LEU A 34 2.78 -0.12 19.94
N GLY A 35 4.11 -0.06 20.02
CA GLY A 35 4.88 -0.40 21.23
C GLY A 35 4.83 0.67 22.31
N TYR A 36 4.37 1.89 22.00
CA TYR A 36 4.07 2.93 22.99
C TYR A 36 2.79 2.64 23.78
N LEU A 37 1.87 1.85 23.22
CA LEU A 37 0.69 1.41 23.95
C LEU A 37 1.11 0.47 25.09
N ASP A 38 0.54 0.66 26.28
CA ASP A 38 0.86 -0.13 27.48
C ASP A 38 0.57 -1.63 27.30
N GLU A 39 -0.26 -1.99 26.31
CA GLU A 39 -0.73 -3.35 26.09
C GLU A 39 -0.12 -4.01 24.83
N ILE A 40 0.74 -4.99 25.05
CA ILE A 40 1.48 -5.75 24.03
C ILE A 40 0.56 -6.43 22.99
N HIS A 41 -0.68 -6.74 23.35
CA HIS A 41 -1.61 -7.41 22.46
C HIS A 41 -2.03 -6.55 21.26
N ASN A 42 -1.94 -5.22 21.36
CA ASN A 42 -2.22 -4.33 20.24
C ASN A 42 -1.23 -4.55 19.10
N LEU A 43 0.07 -4.55 19.41
CA LEU A 43 1.12 -4.83 18.44
C LEU A 43 1.03 -6.25 17.86
N ALA A 44 0.78 -7.25 18.72
CA ALA A 44 0.65 -8.64 18.28
C ALA A 44 -0.58 -8.84 17.37
N GLY A 45 -1.70 -8.20 17.68
CA GLY A 45 -2.93 -8.27 16.88
C GLY A 45 -2.79 -7.62 15.52
N VAL A 46 -2.17 -6.44 15.45
CA VAL A 46 -1.84 -5.78 14.16
C VAL A 46 -0.91 -6.64 13.31
N SER A 47 0.09 -7.27 13.93
CA SER A 47 1.00 -8.20 13.23
C SER A 47 0.23 -9.39 12.64
N LEU A 48 -0.71 -9.95 13.40
CA LEU A 48 -1.57 -11.07 12.97
C LEU A 48 -2.44 -10.67 11.76
N ALA A 49 -3.08 -9.51 11.83
CA ALA A 49 -3.90 -9.00 10.74
C ALA A 49 -3.07 -8.63 9.50
N THR A 50 -1.84 -8.13 9.70
CA THR A 50 -0.90 -7.82 8.61
C THR A 50 -0.55 -9.07 7.80
N VAL A 51 -0.40 -10.24 8.44
CA VAL A 51 -0.22 -11.51 7.72
C VAL A 51 -1.40 -11.78 6.79
N LEU A 52 -2.65 -11.58 7.25
CA LEU A 52 -3.84 -11.72 6.39
C LEU A 52 -3.80 -10.76 5.20
N PHE A 53 -3.48 -9.48 5.43
CA PHE A 53 -3.39 -8.50 4.35
C PHE A 53 -2.24 -8.77 3.39
N ASN A 54 -1.13 -9.36 3.83
CA ASN A 54 -0.09 -9.81 2.91
C ASN A 54 -0.66 -10.84 1.93
N TYR A 55 -1.45 -11.82 2.37
CA TYR A 55 -2.08 -12.74 1.44
C TYR A 55 -3.14 -12.08 0.56
N ILE A 56 -4.00 -11.23 1.15
CA ILE A 56 -5.08 -10.56 0.40
C ILE A 56 -4.51 -9.62 -0.67
N TYR A 57 -3.57 -8.74 -0.32
CA TYR A 57 -3.06 -7.71 -1.23
C TYR A 57 -1.89 -8.18 -2.09
N TRP A 58 -0.94 -8.95 -1.55
CA TRP A 58 0.26 -9.33 -2.31
C TRP A 58 -0.06 -10.25 -3.50
N THR A 59 -1.13 -11.05 -3.39
CA THR A 59 -1.69 -11.82 -4.52
C THR A 59 -2.03 -10.93 -5.71
N PHE A 60 -2.45 -9.69 -5.48
CA PHE A 60 -2.74 -8.70 -6.51
C PHE A 60 -1.55 -7.80 -6.87
N GLY A 61 -0.35 -8.11 -6.37
CA GLY A 61 0.90 -7.43 -6.73
C GLY A 61 1.23 -7.53 -8.23
N PHE A 62 0.62 -8.48 -8.95
CA PHE A 62 0.70 -8.57 -10.41
C PHE A 62 0.16 -7.31 -11.09
N LEU A 63 -0.80 -6.58 -10.50
CA LEU A 63 -1.31 -5.34 -11.06
C LEU A 63 -0.18 -4.32 -11.24
N ARG A 64 0.76 -4.25 -10.30
CA ARG A 64 1.94 -3.40 -10.39
C ARG A 64 2.87 -3.87 -11.50
N MET A 65 3.38 -5.10 -11.38
CA MET A 65 4.42 -5.61 -12.28
C MET A 65 3.92 -5.77 -13.73
N GLY A 66 2.67 -6.23 -13.90
CA GLY A 66 2.01 -6.36 -15.20
C GLY A 66 1.75 -5.02 -15.88
N THR A 67 1.31 -4.01 -15.11
CA THR A 67 1.15 -2.64 -15.63
C THR A 67 2.49 -2.03 -16.02
N THR A 68 3.56 -2.21 -15.23
CA THR A 68 4.90 -1.74 -15.58
C THR A 68 5.37 -2.28 -16.93
N GLY A 69 5.32 -3.60 -17.12
CA GLY A 69 5.84 -4.23 -18.34
C GLY A 69 5.05 -3.84 -19.59
N THR A 70 3.72 -3.86 -19.52
CA THR A 70 2.86 -3.49 -20.66
C THR A 70 2.96 -2.00 -21.00
N THR A 71 3.04 -1.13 -19.98
CA THR A 71 3.20 0.32 -20.18
C THR A 71 4.56 0.64 -20.80
N ALA A 72 5.63 0.00 -20.34
CA ALA A 72 6.98 0.20 -20.90
C ALA A 72 7.04 -0.21 -22.38
N GLN A 73 6.41 -1.33 -22.75
CA GLN A 73 6.33 -1.78 -24.14
C GLN A 73 5.54 -0.79 -25.01
N ALA A 74 4.37 -0.33 -24.55
CA ALA A 74 3.56 0.65 -25.27
C ALA A 74 4.26 2.02 -25.39
N ARG A 75 5.01 2.41 -24.37
CA ARG A 75 5.84 3.63 -24.40
C ARG A 75 6.98 3.50 -25.40
N GLY A 76 7.66 2.35 -25.44
CA GLY A 76 8.76 2.07 -26.37
C GLY A 76 8.32 1.94 -27.82
N SER A 77 7.06 1.57 -28.09
CA SER A 77 6.47 1.58 -29.43
C SER A 77 5.82 2.91 -29.82
N GLU A 78 6.04 3.97 -29.02
CA GLU A 78 5.47 5.31 -29.21
C GLU A 78 3.92 5.35 -29.24
N ASN A 79 3.26 4.29 -28.79
CA ASN A 79 1.80 4.20 -28.76
C ASN A 79 1.22 4.85 -27.50
N HIS A 80 1.14 6.18 -27.53
CA HIS A 80 0.62 6.98 -26.41
C HIS A 80 -0.84 6.69 -26.08
N GLN A 81 -1.63 6.20 -27.05
CA GLN A 81 -3.01 5.84 -26.81
C GLN A 81 -3.10 4.54 -25.99
N GLU A 82 -2.31 3.52 -26.35
CA GLU A 82 -2.26 2.27 -25.59
C GLU A 82 -1.75 2.49 -24.16
N VAL A 83 -0.76 3.38 -23.96
CA VAL A 83 -0.30 3.75 -22.60
C VAL A 83 -1.46 4.19 -21.69
N LYS A 84 -2.39 4.99 -22.20
CA LYS A 84 -3.57 5.45 -21.45
C LYS A 84 -4.58 4.32 -21.26
N GLN A 85 -4.82 3.52 -22.29
CA GLN A 85 -5.75 2.39 -22.24
C GLN A 85 -5.30 1.31 -21.25
N ILE A 86 -4.00 1.05 -21.14
CA ILE A 86 -3.41 0.16 -20.14
C ILE A 86 -3.74 0.65 -18.72
N CYS A 87 -3.54 1.94 -18.43
CA CYS A 87 -3.86 2.51 -17.13
C CYS A 87 -5.36 2.35 -16.80
N LEU A 88 -6.25 2.78 -17.70
CA LEU A 88 -7.70 2.70 -17.50
C LEU A 88 -8.19 1.26 -17.29
N ARG A 89 -7.71 0.32 -18.11
CA ARG A 89 -8.07 -1.11 -18.03
C ARG A 89 -7.63 -1.71 -16.70
N ASN A 90 -6.38 -1.46 -16.30
CA ASN A 90 -5.87 -2.00 -15.02
C ASN A 90 -6.53 -1.32 -13.81
N CYS A 91 -6.83 -0.02 -13.87
CA CYS A 91 -7.57 0.68 -12.83
C CYS A 91 -9.00 0.11 -12.67
N LEU A 92 -9.68 -0.21 -13.77
CA LEU A 92 -10.99 -0.86 -13.73
C LEU A 92 -10.89 -2.24 -13.08
N ILE A 93 -9.90 -3.05 -13.46
CA ILE A 93 -9.65 -4.36 -12.83
C ILE A 93 -9.38 -4.20 -11.33
N ALA A 94 -8.54 -3.25 -10.94
CA ALA A 94 -8.22 -2.95 -9.54
C ALA A 94 -9.46 -2.54 -8.74
N LEU A 95 -10.33 -1.70 -9.31
CA LEU A 95 -11.60 -1.29 -8.69
C LEU A 95 -12.56 -2.47 -8.51
N VAL A 96 -12.71 -3.31 -9.53
CA VAL A 96 -13.57 -4.51 -9.46
C VAL A 96 -13.05 -5.45 -8.36
N ILE A 97 -11.76 -5.76 -8.35
CA ILE A 97 -11.16 -6.62 -7.32
C ILE A 97 -11.30 -6.00 -5.94
N GLY A 98 -10.99 -4.70 -5.79
CA GLY A 98 -11.11 -4.00 -4.52
C GLY A 98 -12.55 -4.02 -3.98
N THR A 99 -13.53 -3.83 -4.87
CA THR A 99 -14.96 -3.92 -4.51
C THR A 99 -15.33 -5.34 -4.10
N ILE A 100 -14.84 -6.37 -4.80
CA ILE A 100 -15.04 -7.77 -4.41
C ILE A 100 -14.46 -8.03 -3.01
N ILE A 101 -13.25 -7.56 -2.72
CA ILE A 101 -12.65 -7.69 -1.38
C ILE A 101 -13.55 -7.06 -0.30
N LEU A 102 -14.12 -5.87 -0.57
CA LEU A 102 -15.04 -5.21 0.37
C LEU A 102 -16.36 -5.98 0.55
N ILE A 103 -16.92 -6.54 -0.52
CA ILE A 103 -18.14 -7.36 -0.44
C ILE A 103 -17.88 -8.61 0.40
N PHE A 104 -16.71 -9.23 0.25
CA PHE A 104 -16.32 -10.45 0.98
C PHE A 104 -15.54 -10.17 2.27
N GLN A 105 -15.54 -8.94 2.79
CA GLN A 105 -14.74 -8.58 3.97
C GLN A 105 -15.07 -9.45 5.21
N TYR A 106 -16.35 -9.77 5.43
CA TYR A 106 -16.77 -10.58 6.57
C TYR A 106 -16.27 -12.04 6.48
N PRO A 107 -16.54 -12.80 5.40
CA PRO A 107 -16.02 -14.16 5.29
C PRO A 107 -14.48 -14.20 5.25
N LEU A 108 -13.82 -13.20 4.65
CA LEU A 108 -12.35 -13.09 4.67
C LEU A 108 -11.81 -12.93 6.09
N ARG A 109 -12.49 -12.13 6.93
CA ARG A 109 -12.17 -12.01 8.36
C ARG A 109 -12.32 -13.33 9.09
N GLU A 110 -13.50 -13.96 8.99
CA GLU A 110 -13.79 -15.19 9.73
C GLU A 110 -12.84 -16.32 9.35
N ILE A 111 -12.64 -16.54 8.04
CA ILE A 111 -11.70 -17.55 7.55
C ILE A 111 -10.28 -17.20 8.00
N GLY A 112 -9.82 -15.98 7.75
CA GLY A 112 -8.47 -15.55 8.06
C GLY A 112 -8.13 -15.72 9.54
N PHE A 113 -8.99 -15.22 10.44
CA PHE A 113 -8.77 -15.33 11.88
C PHE A 113 -9.09 -16.72 12.43
N SER A 114 -9.83 -17.58 11.73
CA SER A 114 -9.99 -19.00 12.14
C SER A 114 -8.73 -19.83 11.92
N LEU A 115 -7.93 -19.48 10.91
CA LEU A 115 -6.67 -20.14 10.57
C LEU A 115 -5.50 -19.73 11.47
N LEU A 116 -5.68 -18.68 12.27
CA LEU A 116 -4.63 -18.07 13.08
C LEU A 116 -4.86 -18.34 14.57
N SER A 117 -3.86 -18.95 15.21
CA SER A 117 -3.84 -19.24 16.65
C SER A 117 -3.29 -18.03 17.41
N ALA A 118 -4.12 -17.43 18.26
CA ALA A 118 -3.75 -16.31 19.13
C ALA A 118 -4.66 -16.27 20.36
N THR A 119 -4.27 -15.55 21.42
CA THR A 119 -5.16 -15.31 22.57
C THR A 119 -6.36 -14.46 22.15
N PRO A 120 -7.48 -14.50 22.90
CA PRO A 120 -8.67 -13.72 22.58
C PRO A 120 -8.40 -12.21 22.42
N GLU A 121 -7.52 -11.65 23.24
CA GLU A 121 -7.17 -10.22 23.26
C GLU A 121 -6.39 -9.82 22.01
N VAL A 122 -5.40 -10.64 21.62
CA VAL A 122 -4.63 -10.45 20.38
C VAL A 122 -5.54 -10.55 19.15
N LYS A 123 -6.47 -11.50 19.17
CA LYS A 123 -7.44 -11.70 18.08
C LYS A 123 -8.42 -10.53 17.96
N ALA A 124 -8.91 -10.00 19.09
CA ALA A 124 -9.79 -8.85 19.13
C ALA A 124 -9.10 -7.59 18.56
N SER A 125 -7.85 -7.32 18.97
CA SER A 125 -7.04 -6.23 18.40
C SER A 125 -6.84 -6.42 16.89
N GLY A 126 -6.45 -7.61 16.45
CA GLY A 126 -6.27 -7.89 15.02
C GLY A 126 -7.54 -7.69 14.21
N ILE A 127 -8.70 -8.09 14.75
CA ILE A 127 -10.01 -7.86 14.12
C ILE A 127 -10.31 -6.36 14.02
N SER A 128 -10.04 -5.59 15.07
CA SER A 128 -10.24 -4.12 15.09
C SER A 128 -9.39 -3.41 14.02
N TYR A 129 -8.11 -3.79 13.90
CA TYR A 129 -7.23 -3.32 12.83
C TYR A 129 -7.74 -3.76 11.44
N TYR A 130 -8.17 -5.02 11.30
CA TYR A 130 -8.69 -5.53 10.03
C TYR A 130 -9.92 -4.74 9.55
N GLN A 131 -10.89 -4.52 10.44
CA GLN A 131 -12.15 -3.85 10.12
C GLN A 131 -11.96 -2.40 9.68
N SER A 132 -10.96 -1.71 10.23
CA SER A 132 -10.62 -0.34 9.83
C SER A 132 -9.80 -0.31 8.54
N LEU A 133 -8.80 -1.20 8.39
CA LEU A 133 -7.92 -1.21 7.21
C LEU A 133 -8.59 -1.73 5.93
N ILE A 134 -9.54 -2.67 6.01
CA ILE A 134 -10.10 -3.33 4.82
C ILE A 134 -10.73 -2.34 3.84
N TRP A 135 -11.25 -1.21 4.34
CA TRP A 135 -11.77 -0.11 3.52
C TRP A 135 -10.74 0.55 2.62
N GLY A 136 -9.45 0.40 2.92
CA GLY A 136 -8.33 0.84 2.08
C GLY A 136 -8.02 -0.07 0.89
N ALA A 137 -8.70 -1.22 0.74
CA ALA A 137 -8.43 -2.18 -0.32
C ALA A 137 -8.54 -1.58 -1.74
N PRO A 138 -9.60 -0.85 -2.12
CA PRO A 138 -9.71 -0.28 -3.46
C PRO A 138 -8.58 0.70 -3.77
N ALA A 139 -8.24 1.58 -2.81
CA ALA A 139 -7.16 2.55 -2.98
C ALA A 139 -5.80 1.88 -3.10
N THR A 140 -5.52 0.85 -2.30
CA THR A 140 -4.26 0.09 -2.35
C THR A 140 -4.05 -0.54 -3.72
N LEU A 141 -5.08 -1.18 -4.28
CA LEU A 141 -4.97 -1.82 -5.59
C LEU A 141 -4.83 -0.80 -6.74
N LEU A 142 -5.53 0.33 -6.65
CA LEU A 142 -5.34 1.43 -7.59
C LEU A 142 -3.93 2.01 -7.52
N ASN A 143 -3.38 2.18 -6.31
CA ASN A 143 -2.00 2.61 -6.13
C ASN A 143 -0.99 1.62 -6.74
N PHE A 144 -1.25 0.31 -6.70
CA PHE A 144 -0.41 -0.66 -7.43
C PHE A 144 -0.38 -0.39 -8.93
N VAL A 145 -1.54 -0.10 -9.54
CA VAL A 145 -1.63 0.24 -10.95
C VAL A 145 -0.91 1.55 -11.25
N LEU A 146 -1.14 2.61 -10.48
CA LEU A 146 -0.49 3.92 -10.69
C LEU A 146 1.03 3.83 -10.55
N ILE A 147 1.52 3.16 -9.51
CA ILE A 147 2.96 2.94 -9.33
C ILE A 147 3.52 2.14 -10.51
N GLY A 148 2.83 1.07 -10.92
CA GLY A 148 3.24 0.27 -12.06
C GLY A 148 3.31 1.08 -13.35
N TRP A 149 2.30 1.91 -13.60
CA TRP A 149 2.19 2.79 -14.76
C TRP A 149 3.29 3.84 -14.78
N PHE A 150 3.53 4.55 -13.67
CA PHE A 150 4.62 5.53 -13.58
C PHE A 150 6.00 4.89 -13.75
N LEU A 151 6.24 3.71 -13.19
CA LEU A 151 7.48 2.98 -13.42
C LEU A 151 7.66 2.60 -14.90
N GLY A 152 6.60 2.16 -15.58
CA GLY A 152 6.63 1.85 -17.01
C GLY A 152 6.85 3.08 -17.90
N LEU A 153 6.55 4.28 -17.39
CA LEU A 153 6.84 5.56 -18.03
C LEU A 153 8.19 6.16 -17.62
N GLU A 154 9.00 5.43 -16.85
CA GLU A 154 10.29 5.90 -16.29
C GLU A 154 10.14 7.13 -15.36
N GLN A 155 8.94 7.35 -14.81
CA GLN A 155 8.62 8.47 -13.91
C GLN A 155 8.89 8.12 -12.44
N GLY A 156 10.10 7.64 -12.15
CA GLY A 156 10.51 7.22 -10.80
C GLY A 156 10.38 8.34 -9.74
N GLY A 157 10.48 9.61 -10.15
CA GLY A 157 10.23 10.74 -9.25
C GLY A 157 8.79 10.81 -8.72
N LYS A 158 7.79 10.45 -9.53
CA LYS A 158 6.39 10.38 -9.08
C LYS A 158 6.18 9.20 -8.14
N VAL A 159 6.81 8.07 -8.40
CA VAL A 159 6.77 6.89 -7.52
C VAL A 159 7.35 7.21 -6.14
N LEU A 160 8.46 7.96 -6.11
CA LEU A 160 9.04 8.46 -4.86
C LEU A 160 8.08 9.40 -4.14
N LEU A 161 7.46 10.35 -4.84
CA LEU A 161 6.46 11.26 -4.28
C LEU A 161 5.30 10.48 -3.65
N LEU A 162 4.73 9.50 -4.34
CA LEU A 162 3.64 8.67 -3.81
C LEU A 162 4.08 7.88 -2.58
N SER A 163 5.30 7.35 -2.58
CA SER A 163 5.85 6.61 -1.44
C SER A 163 6.01 7.50 -0.21
N VAL A 164 6.54 8.72 -0.39
CA VAL A 164 6.72 9.71 0.68
C VAL A 164 5.38 10.22 1.20
N VAL A 165 4.42 10.52 0.32
CA VAL A 165 3.07 10.93 0.71
C VAL A 165 2.39 9.81 1.50
N ASN A 166 2.45 8.57 1.02
CA ASN A 166 1.82 7.43 1.69
C ASN A 166 2.37 7.27 3.11
N LYS A 167 3.70 7.14 3.23
CA LYS A 167 4.34 6.88 4.52
C LYS A 167 4.30 8.09 5.45
N GLY A 168 4.50 9.29 4.91
CA GLY A 168 4.41 10.53 5.69
C GLY A 168 3.02 10.76 6.26
N THR A 169 1.96 10.60 5.44
CA THR A 169 0.59 10.76 5.94
C THR A 169 0.17 9.66 6.90
N ASN A 170 0.60 8.41 6.67
CA ASN A 170 0.38 7.31 7.61
C ASN A 170 0.95 7.63 8.99
N ILE A 171 2.24 7.99 9.08
CA ILE A 171 2.90 8.35 10.35
C ILE A 171 2.18 9.49 11.08
N ILE A 172 1.78 10.54 10.35
CA ILE A 172 1.04 11.67 10.93
C ILE A 172 -0.31 11.20 11.48
N LEU A 173 -1.04 10.38 10.73
CA LEU A 173 -2.34 9.86 11.14
C LEU A 173 -2.24 8.85 12.27
N ASP A 174 -1.18 8.04 12.34
CA ASP A 174 -0.92 7.13 13.45
C ASP A 174 -0.73 7.91 14.75
N TYR A 175 0.06 8.99 14.74
CA TYR A 175 0.15 9.87 15.90
C TYR A 175 -1.22 10.43 16.33
N ILE A 176 -2.04 10.89 15.39
CA ILE A 176 -3.35 11.47 15.70
C ILE A 176 -4.30 10.40 16.23
N PHE A 177 -4.46 9.27 15.54
CA PHE A 177 -5.47 8.28 15.87
C PHE A 177 -5.06 7.42 17.07
N ILE A 178 -3.78 7.05 17.19
CA ILE A 178 -3.29 6.20 18.27
C ILE A 178 -2.98 7.06 19.50
N VAL A 179 -2.10 8.05 19.39
CA VAL A 179 -1.60 8.80 20.56
C VAL A 179 -2.59 9.87 21.02
N ARG A 180 -3.17 10.64 20.09
CA ARG A 180 -4.06 11.75 20.47
C ARG A 180 -5.49 11.31 20.77
N TRP A 181 -6.02 10.34 20.03
CA TRP A 181 -7.41 9.88 20.15
C TRP A 181 -7.57 8.53 20.85
N GLY A 182 -6.51 7.74 21.03
CA GLY A 182 -6.57 6.47 21.76
C GLY A 182 -7.36 5.38 21.02
N TRP A 183 -7.37 5.38 19.69
CA TRP A 183 -8.09 4.37 18.89
C TRP A 183 -7.33 3.04 18.72
N GLU A 184 -6.14 2.95 19.31
CA GLU A 184 -5.30 1.75 19.37
C GLU A 184 -5.15 1.08 17.98
N SER A 185 -5.38 -0.23 17.89
CA SER A 185 -5.32 -1.03 16.66
C SER A 185 -6.29 -0.57 15.57
N SER A 186 -7.46 -0.04 15.93
CA SER A 186 -8.40 0.54 14.95
C SER A 186 -7.84 1.85 14.35
N GLY A 187 -7.12 2.62 15.16
CA GLY A 187 -6.43 3.83 14.75
C GLY A 187 -5.39 3.53 13.67
N ALA A 188 -4.53 2.53 13.92
CA ALA A 188 -3.50 2.12 12.96
C ALA A 188 -4.08 1.67 11.61
N GLY A 189 -5.17 0.88 11.63
CA GLY A 189 -5.83 0.44 10.40
C GLY A 189 -6.48 1.60 9.65
N SER A 190 -7.09 2.55 10.36
CA SER A 190 -7.70 3.76 9.79
C SER A 190 -6.66 4.71 9.18
N ALA A 191 -5.52 4.92 9.86
CA ALA A 191 -4.40 5.73 9.37
C ALA A 191 -3.85 5.18 8.05
N THR A 192 -3.67 3.87 8.01
CA THR A 192 -3.20 3.16 6.82
C THR A 192 -4.24 3.23 5.68
N ALA A 193 -5.53 3.02 5.96
CA ALA A 193 -6.57 3.12 4.93
C ALA A 193 -6.66 4.54 4.34
N ILE A 194 -6.66 5.57 5.18
CA ILE A 194 -6.77 6.97 4.75
C ILE A 194 -5.52 7.40 3.97
N SER A 195 -4.32 7.02 4.42
CA SER A 195 -3.08 7.33 3.69
C SER A 195 -3.06 6.73 2.27
N GLN A 196 -3.68 5.55 2.06
CA GLN A 196 -3.84 4.97 0.72
C GLN A 196 -4.74 5.83 -0.17
N TYR A 197 -5.85 6.34 0.34
CA TYR A 197 -6.73 7.25 -0.42
C TYR A 197 -6.05 8.60 -0.71
N ILE A 198 -5.31 9.17 0.26
CA ILE A 198 -4.54 10.40 0.02
C ILE A 198 -3.51 10.17 -1.09
N THR A 199 -2.78 9.06 -1.04
CA THR A 199 -1.80 8.67 -2.06
C THR A 199 -2.45 8.52 -3.43
N LEU A 200 -3.62 7.88 -3.48
CA LEU A 200 -4.38 7.71 -4.71
C LEU A 200 -4.77 9.06 -5.32
N VAL A 201 -5.30 9.98 -4.51
CA VAL A 201 -5.66 11.32 -4.96
C VAL A 201 -4.45 12.07 -5.52
N VAL A 202 -3.31 12.03 -4.81
CA VAL A 202 -2.06 12.63 -5.31
C VAL A 202 -1.63 11.98 -6.63
N GLY A 203 -1.69 10.66 -6.73
CA GLY A 203 -1.33 9.91 -7.94
C GLY A 203 -2.21 10.20 -9.16
N ILE A 204 -3.48 10.54 -8.95
CA ILE A 204 -4.39 10.96 -10.03
C ILE A 204 -4.07 12.38 -10.51
N ILE A 205 -3.59 13.25 -9.62
CA ILE A 205 -3.34 14.66 -9.92
C ILE A 205 -1.96 14.89 -10.58
N CYS A 206 -0.96 14.05 -10.27
CA CYS A 206 0.43 14.25 -10.71
C CYS A 206 0.78 13.64 -12.07
#